data_AF-A0A4Q7M0G2-F1
#
_entry.id   AF-A0A4Q7M0G2-F1
#
_cell.length_a   1.000
_cell.length_b   1.000
_cell.length_c   1.000
_cell.angle_alpha   90.00
_cell.angle_beta   90.00
_cell.angle_gamma   90.00
#
_symmetry.space_group_name_H-M   'P 1'
#
loop_
_entity.id
_entity.type
_entity.pdbx_description
1 polymer ?
#
loop_
_entity_poly.entity_id
_entity_poly.type
_entity_poly.pdbx_seq_one_letter_code
_entity_poly.pdbx_strand_id
1 'polypeptide(L)'
;MSTDHTTVGAAQHALDAMQEFAALTEHLEGHPSDATWTTGSLLAITARLAKTLHQIAEAHKVNYAAAHTGISGSRAQGKVLALNAATEFEQASRALAGVYRHLDHGAHLSHRIDWDETTPLASPPRLAHIPTREVPAMKRADVGLTR
;
A
#
# COMPACT_ATOMS: atom_id res chain seq x y z
N MET A 1 -16.87 13.34 23.69
CA MET A 1 -17.50 12.53 22.63
C MET A 1 -16.37 11.80 21.91
N SER A 2 -16.47 10.48 21.85
CA SER A 2 -15.38 9.53 21.55
C SER A 2 -14.97 9.55 20.07
N THR A 3 -13.70 9.84 19.79
CA THR A 3 -13.08 9.77 18.46
C THR A 3 -12.39 8.43 18.18
N ASP A 4 -12.39 7.49 19.13
CA ASP A 4 -11.57 6.28 19.04
C ASP A 4 -12.20 5.16 18.18
N HIS A 5 -13.51 5.21 17.92
CA HIS A 5 -14.20 4.14 17.19
C HIS A 5 -14.03 4.17 15.67
N THR A 6 -13.57 5.28 15.07
CA THR A 6 -13.41 5.38 13.60
C THR A 6 -12.00 5.00 13.13
N THR A 7 -10.96 5.33 13.90
CA THR A 7 -9.56 5.03 13.58
C THR A 7 -9.21 3.57 13.80
N VAL A 8 -9.70 2.95 14.89
CA VAL A 8 -9.47 1.53 15.17
C VAL A 8 -10.16 0.64 14.13
N GLY A 9 -11.38 1.00 13.70
CA GLY A 9 -12.08 0.29 12.63
C GLY A 9 -11.38 0.43 11.27
N ALA A 10 -10.86 1.62 10.94
CA ALA A 10 -10.11 1.83 9.70
C ALA A 10 -8.77 1.07 9.69
N ALA A 11 -8.07 1.01 10.82
CA ALA A 11 -6.83 0.25 10.96
C ALA A 11 -7.07 -1.27 10.86
N GLN A 12 -8.16 -1.78 11.44
CA GLN A 12 -8.54 -3.18 11.33
C GLN A 12 -8.89 -3.55 9.87
N HIS A 13 -9.69 -2.72 9.18
CA HIS A 13 -9.98 -2.95 7.77
C HIS A 13 -8.74 -2.90 6.88
N ALA A 14 -7.76 -2.06 7.20
CA ALA A 14 -6.48 -2.03 6.48
C ALA A 14 -5.66 -3.31 6.73
N LEU A 15 -5.65 -3.83 7.96
CA LEU A 15 -4.99 -5.08 8.31
C LEU A 15 -5.64 -6.27 7.59
N ASP A 16 -6.97 -6.36 7.59
CA ASP A 16 -7.72 -7.42 6.92
C ASP A 16 -7.44 -7.40 5.40
N ALA A 17 -7.43 -6.22 4.78
CA ALA A 17 -7.10 -6.07 3.36
C ALA A 17 -5.64 -6.45 3.03
N MET A 18 -4.69 -6.18 3.95
CA MET A 18 -3.30 -6.61 3.79
C MET A 18 -3.13 -8.12 4.00
N GLN A 19 -3.90 -8.74 4.89
CA GLN A 19 -3.92 -10.19 5.07
C GLN A 19 -4.55 -10.90 3.87
N GLU A 20 -5.64 -10.36 3.32
CA GLU A 20 -6.27 -10.84 2.09
C GLU A 20 -5.32 -10.70 0.89
N PHE A 21 -4.57 -9.60 0.80
CA PHE A 21 -3.51 -9.42 -0.19
C PHE A 21 -2.38 -10.46 -0.02
N ALA A 22 -1.92 -10.68 1.21
CA ALA A 22 -0.90 -11.69 1.48
C ALA A 22 -1.36 -13.09 1.05
N ALA A 23 -2.62 -13.45 1.37
CA ALA A 23 -3.23 -14.70 0.96
C ALA A 23 -3.34 -14.84 -0.57
N LEU A 24 -3.70 -13.76 -1.28
CA LEU A 24 -3.76 -13.72 -2.76
C LEU A 24 -2.39 -14.00 -3.42
N THR A 25 -1.30 -13.65 -2.74
CA THR A 25 0.07 -13.90 -3.23
C THR A 25 0.67 -15.22 -2.77
N GLU A 26 0.12 -15.84 -1.73
CA GLU A 26 0.58 -17.10 -1.16
C GLU A 26 0.24 -18.31 -2.06
N HIS A 27 -0.82 -18.20 -2.88
CA HIS A 27 -1.28 -19.25 -3.81
C HIS A 27 -0.61 -19.21 -5.18
N LEU A 28 0.53 -18.55 -5.33
CA LEU A 28 1.36 -18.68 -6.54
C LEU A 28 2.10 -20.04 -6.47
N GLU A 29 1.36 -21.15 -6.59
CA GLU A 29 1.88 -22.52 -6.46
C GLU A 29 2.66 -23.00 -7.69
N GLY A 30 2.95 -22.08 -8.62
CA GLY A 30 3.77 -22.32 -9.80
C GLY A 30 2.98 -22.65 -11.06
N HIS A 31 1.64 -22.72 -10.99
CA HIS A 31 0.81 -22.83 -12.18
C HIS A 31 0.63 -21.47 -12.86
N PRO A 32 0.80 -21.37 -14.19
CA PRO A 32 0.65 -20.12 -14.92
C PRO A 32 -0.73 -19.45 -14.82
N SER A 33 -1.78 -20.25 -14.57
CA SER A 33 -3.15 -19.75 -14.31
C SER A 33 -3.23 -18.87 -13.07
N ASP A 34 -2.43 -19.16 -12.05
CA ASP A 34 -2.44 -18.45 -10.77
C ASP A 34 -1.88 -17.04 -10.94
N ALA A 35 -0.83 -16.90 -11.76
CA ALA A 35 -0.24 -15.60 -12.09
C ALA A 35 -1.25 -14.68 -12.80
N THR A 36 -2.12 -15.24 -13.65
CA THR A 36 -3.13 -14.47 -14.38
C THR A 36 -4.23 -13.96 -13.45
N TRP A 37 -4.76 -14.83 -12.58
CA TRP A 37 -5.77 -14.46 -11.58
C TRP A 37 -5.22 -13.42 -10.59
N THR A 38 -4.04 -13.66 -10.02
CA THR A 38 -3.42 -12.76 -9.05
C THR A 38 -3.13 -11.39 -9.68
N THR A 39 -2.67 -11.33 -10.93
CA THR A 39 -2.44 -10.05 -11.62
C THR A 39 -3.74 -9.25 -11.82
N GLY A 40 -4.85 -9.92 -12.16
CA GLY A 40 -6.17 -9.27 -12.24
C GLY A 40 -6.62 -8.65 -10.92
N SER A 41 -6.44 -9.38 -9.81
CA SER A 41 -6.71 -8.89 -8.46
C SER A 41 -5.84 -7.69 -8.08
N LEU A 42 -4.54 -7.73 -8.40
CA LEU A 42 -3.61 -6.63 -8.19
C LEU A 42 -4.01 -5.36 -8.96
N LEU A 43 -4.47 -5.50 -10.20
CA LEU A 43 -4.97 -4.38 -11.00
C LEU A 43 -6.18 -3.72 -10.35
N ALA A 44 -7.16 -4.52 -9.89
CA ALA A 44 -8.37 -4.02 -9.25
C ALA A 44 -8.06 -3.28 -7.93
N ILE A 45 -7.21 -3.87 -7.09
CA ILE A 45 -6.78 -3.27 -5.81
C ILE A 45 -6.05 -1.94 -6.06
N THR A 46 -5.08 -1.94 -6.98
CA THR A 46 -4.29 -0.74 -7.30
C THR A 46 -5.18 0.39 -7.82
N ALA A 47 -6.12 0.09 -8.72
CA ALA A 47 -7.06 1.08 -9.24
C ALA A 47 -7.97 1.66 -8.15
N ARG A 48 -8.51 0.80 -7.27
CA ARG A 48 -9.37 1.23 -6.17
C ARG A 48 -8.61 2.09 -5.16
N LEU A 49 -7.40 1.70 -4.80
CA LEU A 49 -6.56 2.47 -3.88
C LEU A 49 -6.18 3.84 -4.46
N ALA A 50 -5.80 3.90 -5.74
CA ALA A 50 -5.49 5.16 -6.42
C ALA A 50 -6.69 6.12 -6.40
N LYS A 51 -7.90 5.61 -6.68
CA LYS A 51 -9.14 6.40 -6.61
C LYS A 51 -9.42 6.90 -5.20
N THR A 52 -9.30 6.04 -4.19
CA THR A 52 -9.53 6.41 -2.79
C THR A 52 -8.58 7.52 -2.34
N LEU A 53 -7.28 7.41 -2.64
CA LEU A 53 -6.29 8.44 -2.29
C LEU A 53 -6.59 9.78 -2.97
N HIS A 54 -7.02 9.75 -4.23
CA HIS A 54 -7.47 10.96 -4.92
C HIS A 54 -8.69 11.59 -4.23
N GLN A 55 -9.69 10.80 -3.84
CA GLN A 55 -10.86 11.29 -3.11
C GLN A 55 -10.49 11.90 -1.74
N ILE A 56 -9.53 11.30 -1.02
CA ILE A 56 -9.01 11.85 0.23
C ILE A 56 -8.31 13.19 -0.03
N ALA A 57 -7.49 13.29 -1.08
CA ALA A 57 -6.83 14.54 -1.46
C ALA A 57 -7.86 15.65 -1.73
N GLU A 58 -8.91 15.37 -2.50
CA GLU A 58 -9.98 16.33 -2.77
C GLU A 58 -10.75 16.71 -1.50
N ALA A 59 -11.02 15.77 -0.61
CA ALA A 59 -11.65 16.06 0.68
C ALA A 59 -10.80 17.03 1.52
N HIS A 60 -9.48 16.87 1.54
CA HIS A 60 -8.58 17.82 2.20
C HIS A 60 -8.61 19.21 1.54
N LYS A 61 -8.59 19.28 0.21
CA LYS A 61 -8.67 20.56 -0.53
C LYS A 61 -9.99 21.29 -0.30
N VAL A 62 -11.11 20.59 -0.25
CA VAL A 62 -12.44 21.19 0.01
C VAL A 62 -12.53 21.72 1.44
N ASN A 63 -12.00 20.98 2.41
CA ASN A 63 -12.19 21.28 3.84
C ASN A 63 -11.04 22.07 4.47
N TYR A 64 -9.98 22.42 3.73
CA TYR A 64 -8.76 23.03 4.28
C TYR A 64 -9.05 24.30 5.10
N ALA A 65 -10.05 25.09 4.72
CA ALA A 65 -10.38 26.35 5.39
C ALA A 65 -10.84 26.16 6.84
N ALA A 66 -11.39 24.99 7.17
CA ALA A 66 -11.82 24.62 8.52
C ALA A 66 -10.68 24.04 9.38
N ALA A 67 -9.51 23.77 8.79
CA ALA A 67 -8.42 23.09 9.47
C ALA A 67 -7.75 23.95 10.55
N HIS A 68 -7.41 23.31 11.66
CA HIS A 68 -6.60 23.85 12.75
C HIS A 68 -5.66 22.77 13.28
N THR A 69 -4.51 23.15 13.83
CA THR A 69 -3.64 22.19 14.51
C THR A 69 -4.27 21.71 15.82
N GLY A 70 -4.12 20.43 16.17
CA GLY A 70 -4.60 19.90 17.44
C GLY A 70 -3.89 20.46 18.68
N ILE A 71 -2.62 20.87 18.54
CA ILE A 71 -1.78 21.30 19.67
C ILE A 71 -1.93 22.80 19.97
N SER A 72 -1.71 23.66 18.96
CA SER A 72 -1.73 25.12 19.16
C SER A 72 -3.06 25.78 18.79
N GLY A 73 -4.03 25.01 18.26
CA GLY A 73 -5.26 25.55 17.69
C GLY A 73 -5.05 26.46 16.47
N SER A 74 -3.82 26.55 15.93
CA SER A 74 -3.47 27.48 14.85
C SER A 74 -4.18 27.11 13.55
N ARG A 75 -5.04 28.02 13.08
CA ARG A 75 -5.73 27.89 11.78
C ARG A 75 -4.78 28.03 10.60
N ALA A 76 -3.80 28.94 10.68
CA ALA A 76 -2.84 29.15 9.60
C ALA A 76 -2.00 27.89 9.36
N GLN A 77 -1.46 27.29 10.44
CA GLN A 77 -0.72 26.04 10.35
C GLN A 77 -1.62 24.88 9.94
N GLY A 78 -2.85 24.79 10.46
CA GLY A 78 -3.81 23.76 10.08
C GLY A 78 -4.13 23.75 8.58
N LYS A 79 -4.34 24.93 7.98
CA LYS A 79 -4.56 25.08 6.53
C LYS A 79 -3.38 24.56 5.71
N VAL A 80 -2.16 24.93 6.09
CA VAL A 80 -0.94 24.47 5.42
C VAL A 80 -0.82 22.95 5.50
N LEU A 81 -1.03 22.36 6.68
CA LEU A 81 -0.99 20.92 6.87
C LEU A 81 -2.04 20.19 6.02
N ALA A 82 -3.27 20.71 5.94
CA ALA A 82 -4.32 20.11 5.12
C ALA A 82 -3.96 20.11 3.62
N LEU A 83 -3.38 21.20 3.11
CA LEU A 83 -2.96 21.28 1.72
C LEU A 83 -1.73 20.40 1.42
N ASN A 84 -0.78 20.32 2.35
CA ASN A 84 0.36 19.41 2.23
C ASN A 84 -0.11 17.95 2.21
N ALA A 85 -1.01 17.56 3.12
CA ALA A 85 -1.59 16.21 3.12
C ALA A 85 -2.32 15.90 1.80
N ALA A 86 -3.10 16.84 1.28
CA ALA A 86 -3.75 16.68 -0.03
C ALA A 86 -2.73 16.41 -1.15
N THR A 87 -1.61 17.13 -1.13
CA THR A 87 -0.53 17.00 -2.12
C THR A 87 0.10 15.60 -2.04
N GLU A 88 0.42 15.12 -0.84
CA GLU A 88 0.99 13.78 -0.64
C GLU A 88 0.04 12.67 -1.13
N PHE A 89 -1.26 12.76 -0.80
CA PHE A 89 -2.24 11.79 -1.26
C PHE A 89 -2.42 11.81 -2.79
N GLU A 90 -2.37 12.98 -3.41
CA GLU A 90 -2.44 13.10 -4.86
C GLU A 90 -1.19 12.51 -5.54
N GLN A 91 -0.01 12.75 -4.99
CA GLN A 91 1.24 12.14 -5.48
C GLN A 91 1.20 10.62 -5.36
N ALA A 92 0.76 10.09 -4.22
CA ALA A 92 0.60 8.65 -4.02
C ALA A 92 -0.42 8.03 -4.99
N SER A 93 -1.55 8.70 -5.24
CA SER A 93 -2.53 8.27 -6.25
C SER A 93 -1.92 8.18 -7.66
N ARG A 94 -1.13 9.19 -8.06
CA ARG A 94 -0.44 9.19 -9.37
C ARG A 94 0.62 8.10 -9.46
N ALA A 95 1.35 7.82 -8.38
CA ALA A 95 2.32 6.73 -8.32
C ALA A 95 1.64 5.37 -8.51
N LEU A 96 0.50 5.13 -7.86
CA LEU A 96 -0.29 3.90 -8.05
C LEU A 96 -0.85 3.78 -9.47
N ALA A 97 -1.24 4.88 -10.11
CA ALA A 97 -1.60 4.84 -11.53
C ALA A 97 -0.41 4.41 -12.42
N GLY A 98 0.82 4.74 -12.01
CA GLY A 98 2.04 4.21 -12.62
C GLY A 98 2.20 2.71 -12.43
N VAL A 99 2.05 2.22 -11.20
CA VAL A 99 2.07 0.79 -10.87
C VAL A 99 1.02 0.02 -11.68
N TYR A 100 -0.21 0.55 -11.77
CA TYR A 100 -1.29 -0.04 -12.55
C TYR A 100 -0.88 -0.26 -14.01
N ARG A 101 -0.25 0.73 -14.66
CA ARG A 101 0.21 0.58 -16.05
C ARG A 101 1.25 -0.51 -16.21
N HIS A 102 2.16 -0.65 -15.25
CA HIS A 102 3.15 -1.73 -15.28
C HIS A 102 2.52 -3.11 -15.06
N LEU A 103 1.55 -3.22 -14.14
CA LEU A 103 0.78 -4.44 -13.93
C LEU A 103 -0.04 -4.81 -15.17
N ASP A 104 -0.68 -3.84 -15.82
CA ASP A 104 -1.50 -4.04 -17.01
C ASP A 104 -0.65 -4.49 -18.19
N HIS A 105 0.51 -3.86 -18.38
CA HIS A 105 1.49 -4.30 -19.36
C HIS A 105 2.01 -5.72 -19.07
N GLY A 106 2.33 -6.01 -17.81
CA GLY A 106 2.74 -7.35 -17.37
C GLY A 106 1.67 -8.40 -17.62
N ALA A 107 0.41 -8.08 -17.31
CA ALA A 107 -0.75 -8.93 -17.62
C ALA A 107 -0.87 -9.20 -19.11
N HIS A 108 -0.79 -8.14 -19.94
CA HIS A 108 -0.83 -8.25 -21.39
C HIS A 108 0.28 -9.15 -21.94
N LEU A 109 1.51 -9.03 -21.43
CA LEU A 109 2.61 -9.92 -21.80
C LEU A 109 2.36 -11.35 -21.34
N SER A 110 1.89 -11.55 -20.11
CA SER A 110 1.58 -12.87 -19.53
C SER A 110 0.54 -13.62 -20.38
N HIS A 111 -0.52 -12.94 -20.82
CA HIS A 111 -1.56 -13.52 -21.69
C HIS A 111 -1.05 -14.00 -23.06
N ARG A 112 0.15 -13.57 -23.47
CA ARG A 112 0.76 -13.99 -24.74
C ARG A 112 1.70 -15.17 -24.59
N ILE A 113 1.94 -15.63 -23.36
CA ILE A 113 2.77 -16.80 -23.10
C ILE A 113 1.88 -18.04 -23.21
N ASP A 114 2.25 -18.93 -24.12
CA ASP A 114 1.67 -20.26 -24.20
C ASP A 114 2.54 -21.19 -23.35
N TRP A 115 1.98 -21.67 -22.24
CA TRP A 115 2.70 -22.49 -21.28
C TRP A 115 2.53 -23.96 -21.64
N ASP A 116 3.63 -24.66 -21.83
CA ASP A 116 3.61 -26.11 -21.96
C ASP A 116 3.46 -26.77 -20.58
N GLU A 117 2.21 -27.01 -20.19
CA GLU A 117 1.85 -27.68 -18.93
C GLU A 117 2.33 -29.14 -18.86
N THR A 118 2.85 -29.71 -19.95
CA THR A 118 3.42 -31.07 -19.96
C THR A 118 4.90 -31.10 -19.57
N THR A 119 5.57 -29.96 -19.55
CA THR A 119 6.95 -29.83 -19.09
C THR A 119 6.99 -29.94 -17.56
N PRO A 120 7.74 -30.90 -16.97
CA PRO A 120 7.85 -31.02 -15.52
C PRO A 120 8.40 -29.72 -14.91
N LEU A 121 7.71 -29.20 -13.89
CA LEU A 121 8.19 -28.06 -13.12
C LEU A 121 9.55 -28.42 -12.51
N ALA A 122 10.61 -27.75 -12.98
CA ALA A 122 11.90 -27.82 -12.30
C ALA A 122 11.69 -27.31 -10.87
N SER A 123 12.24 -28.01 -9.86
CA SER A 123 12.24 -27.48 -8.50
C SER A 123 12.73 -26.04 -8.55
N PRO A 124 12.01 -25.07 -7.94
CA PRO A 124 12.39 -23.67 -8.03
C PRO A 124 13.86 -23.57 -7.64
N PRO A 125 14.69 -22.79 -8.36
CA PRO A 125 16.06 -22.58 -7.95
C PRO A 125 16.01 -22.15 -6.49
N ARG A 126 16.65 -22.90 -5.58
CA ARG A 126 16.74 -22.49 -4.18
C ARG A 126 17.29 -21.07 -4.24
N LEU A 127 16.44 -20.09 -3.96
CA LEU A 127 16.89 -18.73 -3.75
C LEU A 127 17.97 -18.88 -2.69
N ALA A 128 19.23 -18.69 -3.10
CA ALA A 128 20.36 -18.75 -2.19
C ALA A 128 19.96 -17.83 -1.05
N HIS A 129 19.86 -18.41 0.15
CA HIS A 129 19.43 -17.78 1.38
C HIS A 129 20.01 -16.35 1.38
N ILE A 130 19.19 -15.34 1.05
CA ILE A 130 19.64 -13.95 1.20
C ILE A 130 19.74 -13.84 2.70
N PRO A 131 20.95 -13.73 3.28
CA PRO A 131 21.06 -13.65 4.72
C PRO A 131 20.20 -12.47 5.13
N THR A 132 19.21 -12.73 5.98
CA THR A 132 18.42 -11.70 6.64
C THR A 132 19.45 -10.72 7.18
N ARG A 133 19.59 -9.56 6.54
CA ARG A 133 20.46 -8.51 7.04
C ARG A 133 19.86 -8.18 8.40
N GLU A 134 20.52 -8.63 9.46
CA GLU A 134 20.15 -8.28 10.82
C GLU A 134 20.06 -6.76 10.84
N VAL A 135 18.82 -6.26 10.92
CA VAL A 135 18.59 -4.86 11.22
C VAL A 135 19.16 -4.71 12.62
N PRO A 136 20.21 -3.88 12.82
CA PRO A 136 20.77 -3.71 14.15
C PRO A 136 19.63 -3.30 15.07
N ALA A 137 19.43 -4.06 16.15
CA ALA A 137 18.46 -3.71 17.17
C ALA A 137 18.70 -2.24 17.52
N MET A 138 17.68 -1.42 17.27
CA MET A 138 17.73 0.00 17.59
C MET A 138 17.83 0.08 19.11
N LYS A 139 19.06 0.20 19.61
CA LYS A 139 19.38 0.35 21.02
C LYS A 139 18.56 1.54 21.47
N ARG A 140 17.57 1.32 22.35
CA ARG A 140 16.87 2.41 23.05
C ARG A 140 17.96 3.22 23.71
N ALA A 141 18.34 4.34 23.08
CA ALA A 141 19.21 5.30 23.72
C ALA A 141 18.44 5.77 24.95
N ASP A 142 19.13 5.67 26.09
CA ASP A 142 18.72 6.16 27.38
C ASP A 142 18.02 7.52 27.23
N VAL A 143 16.71 7.52 27.47
CA VAL A 143 16.03 8.75 27.89
C VAL A 143 16.54 9.00 29.30
N GLY A 144 17.69 9.68 29.36
CA GLY A 144 18.28 10.19 30.57
C GLY A 144 17.28 11.14 31.22
N LEU A 145 16.61 10.64 32.25
CA LEU A 145 15.87 11.44 33.20
C LEU A 145 16.89 12.08 34.16
N THR A 146 17.37 13.27 33.81
CA THR A 146 18.04 14.23 34.68
C THR A 146 17.73 15.61 34.09
N ARG A 147 17.07 16.57 34.73
CA ARG A 147 16.69 16.84 36.12
C ARG A 147 15.38 17.62 36.11
#